data_AF-A0A380W7K3-F1
#
_entry.id   AF-A0A380W7K3-F1
#
_cell.length_a   1.000
_cell.length_b   1.000
_cell.length_c   1.000
_cell.angle_alpha   90.00
_cell.angle_beta   90.00
_cell.angle_gamma   90.00
#
_symmetry.space_group_name_H-M   'P 1'
#
loop_
_entity.id
_entity.type
_entity.pdbx_description
1 polymer ?
#
loop_
_entity_poly.entity_id
_entity_poly.type
_entity_poly.pdbx_seq_one_letter_code
_entity_poly.pdbx_strand_id
1 'polypeptide(L)' 'MAENNSTLDTWLPVIGNCLAFLCLDKFAEKNPDKADNVLKKVKFLQGLGVPAKEAAGAAGSTAESVRVMKAKGGKRASRK' A
#
# COMPACT_ATOMS: atom_id res chain seq x y z
N MET A 1 12.59 -20.60 -26.93
CA MET A 1 13.04 -19.20 -27.03
C MET A 1 12.81 -18.56 -25.68
N ALA A 2 13.84 -18.46 -24.83
CA ALA A 2 13.71 -18.11 -23.42
C ALA A 2 14.89 -17.21 -23.02
N GLU A 3 14.83 -15.92 -23.33
CA GLU A 3 15.98 -15.01 -23.07
C GLU A 3 15.58 -13.56 -22.70
N ASN A 4 14.29 -13.21 -22.56
CA ASN A 4 13.86 -11.82 -22.29
C ASN A 4 13.29 -11.58 -20.88
N ASN A 5 13.25 -12.58 -19.99
CA ASN A 5 12.57 -12.45 -18.70
C ASN A 5 13.36 -11.60 -17.68
N SER A 6 14.70 -11.67 -17.68
CA SER A 6 15.54 -11.13 -16.59
C SER A 6 15.39 -9.62 -16.38
N THR A 7 15.27 -8.85 -17.45
CA THR A 7 15.13 -7.38 -17.37
C THR A 7 13.72 -7.01 -16.94
N LEU A 8 12.69 -7.65 -17.51
CA LEU A 8 11.30 -7.37 -17.18
C LEU A 8 10.99 -7.76 -15.73
N ASP A 9 11.45 -8.92 -15.27
CA ASP A 9 11.29 -9.36 -13.87
C ASP A 9 11.94 -8.40 -12.87
N THR A 10 13.01 -7.71 -13.26
CA THR A 10 13.68 -6.70 -12.42
C THR A 10 12.94 -5.37 -12.40
N TRP A 11 12.50 -4.88 -13.57
CA TRP A 11 11.93 -3.54 -13.71
C TRP A 11 10.42 -3.48 -13.47
N LEU A 12 9.68 -4.56 -13.70
CA LEU A 12 8.24 -4.62 -13.49
C LEU A 12 7.81 -4.28 -12.05
N PRO A 13 8.44 -4.83 -10.98
CA PRO A 13 8.09 -4.43 -9.62
C PRO A 13 8.40 -2.96 -9.33
N VAL A 14 9.48 -2.42 -9.91
CA VAL A 14 9.85 -1.00 -9.76
C VAL A 14 8.78 -0.11 -10.39
N ILE A 15 8.36 -0.43 -11.62
CA ILE A 15 7.30 0.31 -12.33
C ILE A 15 5.98 0.22 -11.57
N GLY A 16 5.60 -0.99 -11.13
CA GLY A 16 4.38 -1.21 -10.35
C GLY A 16 4.35 -0.40 -9.06
N ASN A 17 5.48 -0.34 -8.35
CA ASN A 17 5.62 0.47 -7.13
C ASN A 17 5.50 1.98 -7.43
N CYS A 18 6.20 2.48 -8.45
CA CYS A 18 6.09 3.89 -8.85
C CYS A 18 4.65 4.27 -9.22
N LEU A 19 3.94 3.41 -9.95
CA LEU A 19 2.53 3.62 -10.30
C LEU A 19 1.64 3.61 -9.05
N ALA A 20 1.85 2.66 -8.13
CA ALA A 20 1.11 2.59 -6.87
C ALA A 20 1.27 3.89 -6.04
N PHE A 21 2.50 4.43 -5.96
CA PHE A 21 2.76 5.72 -5.32
C PHE A 21 2.02 6.87 -5.99
N LEU A 22 2.09 6.97 -7.32
CA LEU A 22 1.40 8.03 -8.07
C LEU A 22 -0.12 7.95 -7.93
N CYS A 23 -0.69 6.75 -7.97
CA CYS A 23 -2.12 6.54 -7.75
C CYS A 23 -2.54 6.95 -6.33
N LEU A 24 -1.72 6.63 -5.33
CA LEU A 24 -1.99 7.01 -3.94
C LEU A 24 -1.93 8.53 -3.75
N ASP A 25 -0.93 9.18 -4.33
CA ASP A 25 -0.75 10.63 -4.27
C ASP A 25 -1.94 11.36 -4.90
N LYS A 26 -2.32 10.98 -6.13
CA LYS A 26 -3.50 11.53 -6.82
C LYS A 26 -4.79 11.23 -6.08
N PHE A 27 -4.91 10.07 -5.45
CA PHE A 27 -6.07 9.72 -4.62
C PHE A 27 -6.13 10.61 -3.38
N ALA A 28 -5.00 10.87 -2.73
CA ALA A 28 -4.91 11.72 -1.55
C ALA A 28 -5.21 13.20 -1.87
N GLU A 29 -4.73 13.71 -3.01
CA GLU A 29 -5.07 15.05 -3.49
C GLU A 29 -6.58 15.22 -3.71
N LYS A 30 -7.23 14.22 -4.34
CA LYS A 30 -8.67 14.29 -4.65
C LYS A 30 -9.57 13.93 -3.47
N ASN A 31 -9.09 13.15 -2.52
CA ASN A 31 -9.87 12.62 -1.40
C ASN A 31 -9.08 12.69 -0.09
N PRO A 32 -8.79 13.89 0.44
CA PRO A 32 -7.97 14.04 1.64
C PRO A 32 -8.55 13.28 2.84
N ASP A 33 -9.88 13.29 3.03
CA ASP A 33 -10.56 12.57 4.14
C ASP A 33 -10.54 11.04 4.02
N LYS A 34 -10.21 10.52 2.84
CA LYS A 34 -10.06 9.08 2.58
C LYS A 34 -8.59 8.64 2.60
N ALA A 35 -7.66 9.59 2.67
CA ALA A 35 -6.22 9.36 2.74
C ALA A 35 -5.58 9.96 4.01
N ASP A 36 -6.37 10.44 4.96
CA ASP A 36 -5.95 11.00 6.26
C ASP A 36 -5.21 10.00 7.15
N ASN A 37 -5.38 8.70 6.90
CA ASN A 37 -4.80 7.64 7.72
C ASN A 37 -4.04 6.62 6.87
N VAL A 38 -2.84 6.23 7.35
CA VAL A 38 -2.00 5.16 6.81
C VAL A 38 -2.82 3.89 6.52
N LEU A 39 -3.74 3.48 7.39
CA LEU A 39 -4.56 2.29 7.16
C LEU A 39 -5.49 2.41 5.94
N LYS A 40 -6.02 3.60 5.69
CA LYS A 40 -6.88 3.84 4.51
C LYS A 40 -6.03 3.87 3.24
N LYS A 41 -4.84 4.49 3.28
CA LYS A 41 -3.85 4.45 2.20
C LYS A 41 -3.44 3.01 1.85
N VAL A 42 -3.11 2.21 2.87
CA VAL A 42 -2.80 0.78 2.69
C VAL A 42 -3.99 0.02 2.11
N LYS A 43 -5.21 0.25 2.59
CA LYS A 43 -6.41 -0.43 2.10
C LYS A 43 -6.69 -0.10 0.63
N PHE A 44 -6.48 1.15 0.22
CA PHE A 44 -6.58 1.57 -1.18
C PHE A 44 -5.58 0.81 -2.06
N LEU A 45 -4.31 0.77 -1.65
CA LEU A 45 -3.26 0.05 -2.38
C LEU A 45 -3.52 -1.46 -2.46
N GLN A 46 -4.01 -2.08 -1.38
CA GLN A 46 -4.44 -3.48 -1.39
C GLN A 46 -5.62 -3.72 -2.35
N GLY A 47 -6.53 -2.75 -2.48
CA GLY A 47 -7.63 -2.80 -3.46
C GLY A 47 -7.15 -2.75 -4.92
N LEU A 48 -5.98 -2.17 -5.18
CA LEU A 48 -5.32 -2.19 -6.49
C LEU A 48 -4.53 -3.49 -6.75
N GLY A 49 -4.50 -4.41 -5.78
CA GLY A 49 -3.73 -5.65 -5.88
C GLY A 49 -2.31 -5.56 -5.34
N VAL A 50 -1.91 -4.45 -4.71
CA VAL A 50 -0.57 -4.32 -4.12
C VAL A 50 -0.44 -5.20 -2.88
N PRO A 51 0.60 -6.04 -2.75
CA PRO A 51 0.81 -6.87 -1.57
C PRO A 51 0.89 -6.04 -0.29
N ALA A 52 0.44 -6.61 0.83
CA ALA A 52 0.36 -5.88 2.11
C ALA A 52 1.69 -5.24 2.57
N LYS A 53 2.82 -5.92 2.27
CA LYS A 53 4.16 -5.45 2.62
C LYS A 53 4.54 -4.20 1.82
N GLU A 54 4.37 -4.25 0.51
CA GLU A 54 4.66 -3.12 -0.41
C GLU A 54 3.66 -1.98 -0.18
N ALA A 55 2.40 -2.28 0.09
CA ALA A 55 1.37 -1.29 0.39
C ALA A 55 1.68 -0.51 1.67
N ALA A 56 2.25 -1.16 2.69
CA ALA A 56 2.69 -0.49 3.91
C ALA A 56 3.84 0.49 3.62
N GLY A 57 4.84 0.04 2.85
CA GLY A 57 5.96 0.87 2.42
C GLY A 57 5.49 2.08 1.61
N ALA A 58 4.58 1.86 0.65
CA ALA A 58 4.05 2.92 -0.19
C ALA A 58 3.16 3.91 0.55
N ALA A 59 2.52 3.49 1.64
CA ALA A 59 1.80 4.36 2.56
C ALA A 59 2.72 5.11 3.55
N GLY A 60 4.05 4.97 3.46
CA GLY A 60 5.03 5.61 4.33
C GLY A 60 5.18 4.94 5.70
N SER A 61 4.90 3.63 5.80
CA SER A 61 4.96 2.89 7.06
C SER A 61 5.64 1.53 6.88
N THR A 62 5.76 0.77 7.97
CA THR A 62 6.30 -0.60 7.94
C THR A 62 5.16 -1.60 8.06
N ALA A 63 5.34 -2.80 7.48
CA ALA A 63 4.35 -3.87 7.55
C ALA A 63 3.97 -4.22 9.00
N GLU A 64 4.96 -4.23 9.90
CA GLU A 64 4.74 -4.47 11.34
C GLU A 64 3.95 -3.33 12.01
N SER A 65 4.27 -2.07 11.70
CA SER A 65 3.49 -0.92 12.21
C SER A 65 2.03 -0.97 11.75
N VAL A 66 1.79 -1.30 10.48
CA VAL A 66 0.44 -1.46 9.92
C VAL A 66 -0.31 -2.62 10.59
N ARG A 67 0.37 -3.75 10.83
CA ARG A 67 -0.21 -4.91 11.53
C ARG A 67 -0.60 -4.55 12.97
N VAL A 68 0.26 -3.86 13.71
CA VAL A 68 -0.03 -3.38 15.07
C VAL A 68 -1.17 -2.37 15.07
N MET A 69 -1.22 -1.45 14.11
CA MET A 69 -2.31 -0.49 13.96
C MET A 69 -3.66 -1.19 13.69
N LYS A 70 -3.69 -2.20 12.79
CA LYS A 70 -4.90 -3.02 12.55
C LYS A 70 -5.34 -3.74 13.83
N ALA A 71 -4.40 -4.34 14.57
CA ALA A 71 -4.69 -5.04 15.82
C ALA A 71 -5.21 -4.11 16.93
N LYS A 72 -4.64 -2.90 17.07
CA LYS A 72 -5.08 -1.90 18.05
C LYS A 72 -6.45 -1.28 17.68
N GLY A 73 -6.71 -1.07 16.38
CA GLY A 73 -8.02 -0.60 15.89
C GLY A 73 -9.15 -1.57 16.23
N GLY A 74 -8.94 -2.87 16.06
CA GLY A 74 -9.90 -3.91 16.45
C GLY A 74 -10.12 -4.00 17.96
N LYS A 75 -9.06 -3.88 18.77
CA LYS A 75 -9.17 -3.88 20.24
C LYS A 75 -9.92 -2.67 20.81
N ARG A 76 -9.87 -1.51 20.15
CA ARG A 76 -10.60 -0.31 20.59
C ARG A 76 -12.10 -0.38 20.26
N ALA A 77 -12.48 -1.11 19.21
CA ALA A 77 -13.88 -1.36 18.87
C ALA A 77 -14.55 -2.41 19.77
N SER A 78 -13.80 -3.41 20.26
CA SER A 78 -14.32 -4.46 21.16
C SER A 78 -14.47 -4.03 22.63
N ARG A 79 -13.99 -2.83 23.00
CA ARG A 79 -13.98 -2.35 24.40
C ARG A 79 -15.01 -1.25 24.66
N LYS A 80 -15.95 -1.04 23.74
CA LYS A 80 -16.98 -0.01 23.84
C LYS A 80 -18.36 -0.66 23.85
#